data_AF-A0A9K3MX57-F1
#
_entry.id   AF-A0A9K3MX57-F1
#
_cell.length_a   1.000
_cell.length_b   1.000
_cell.length_c   1.000
_cell.angle_alpha   90.00
_cell.angle_beta   90.00
_cell.angle_gamma   90.00
#
_symmetry.space_group_name_H-M   'P 1'
#
loop_
_entity.id
_entity.type
_entity.pdbx_description
1 polymer ?
#
loop_
_entity_poly.entity_id
_entity_poly.type
_entity_poly.pdbx_seq_one_letter_code
_entity_poly.pdbx_strand_id
1 'polypeptide(L)'
;MDMAKTENWDVIVKRWGQGMVFHRFNRDIVTPFSSDEMAEQVEEFFSNRVTPLFVRILKQSIEKIQIKARWIDKIRQEESLIPRLTRGLTRTPVET
;
A
#
# COMPACT_ATOMS: atom_id res chain seq x y z
N MET A 1 -4.13 -9.03 2.21
CA MET A 1 -3.76 -8.97 3.64
C MET A 1 -3.45 -10.38 4.09
N ASP A 2 -2.32 -10.57 4.79
CA ASP A 2 -1.87 -11.89 5.24
C ASP A 2 -2.92 -12.55 6.15
N MET A 3 -3.54 -13.65 5.71
CA MET A 3 -4.75 -14.25 6.32
C MET A 3 -4.51 -14.68 7.79
N ALA A 4 -3.27 -15.02 8.13
CA ALA A 4 -2.88 -15.39 9.49
C ALA A 4 -3.02 -14.22 10.50
N LYS A 5 -2.98 -12.96 10.03
CA LYS A 5 -3.14 -11.76 10.88
C LYS A 5 -4.61 -11.41 11.10
N THR A 6 -5.48 -11.76 10.16
CA THR A 6 -6.91 -11.48 10.23
C THR A 6 -7.67 -12.47 11.12
N GLU A 7 -7.29 -13.75 11.13
CA GLU A 7 -7.90 -14.78 11.98
C GLU A 7 -7.70 -14.54 13.48
N ASN A 8 -6.56 -13.96 13.86
CA ASN A 8 -6.21 -13.74 15.27
C ASN A 8 -6.64 -12.36 15.80
N TRP A 9 -7.37 -11.58 15.01
CA TRP A 9 -7.70 -10.20 15.34
C TRP A 9 -8.44 -10.06 16.66
N ASP A 10 -9.47 -10.86 16.88
CA ASP A 10 -10.27 -10.83 18.11
C ASP A 10 -9.44 -11.23 19.33
N VAL A 11 -8.48 -12.15 19.16
CA VAL A 11 -7.54 -12.54 20.21
C VAL A 11 -6.62 -11.37 20.57
N ILE A 12 -6.10 -10.66 19.57
CA ILE A 12 -5.23 -9.50 19.78
C ILE A 12 -6.00 -8.38 20.48
N VAL A 13 -7.22 -8.07 20.02
CA VAL A 13 -8.10 -7.06 20.63
C VAL A 13 -8.45 -7.44 22.07
N LYS A 14 -8.81 -8.70 22.33
CA LYS A 14 -9.11 -9.20 23.67
C LYS A 14 -7.91 -9.11 24.62
N ARG A 15 -6.69 -9.34 24.11
CA ARG A 15 -5.47 -9.38 24.93
C ARG A 15 -4.90 -8.00 25.26
N TRP A 16 -4.93 -7.07 24.29
CA TRP A 16 -4.22 -5.79 24.36
C TRP A 16 -5.16 -4.57 24.37
N GLY A 17 -6.45 -4.78 24.12
CA GLY A 17 -7.41 -3.70 23.91
C GLY A 17 -7.10 -2.87 22.67
N GLN A 18 -7.89 -1.82 22.46
CA GLN A 18 -7.72 -0.89 21.33
C GLN A 18 -7.15 0.44 21.84
N GLY A 19 -6.10 0.39 22.66
CA GLY A 19 -5.42 1.57 23.23
C GLY A 19 -4.33 2.15 22.31
N MET A 20 -3.52 3.08 22.82
CA MET A 20 -2.48 3.79 22.04
C MET A 20 -1.43 2.87 21.37
N VAL A 21 -1.09 1.73 21.95
CA VAL A 21 -0.14 0.77 21.36
C VAL A 21 -0.70 0.16 20.07
N PHE A 22 -2.03 0.00 20.02
CA PHE A 22 -2.76 -0.54 18.87
C PHE A 22 -2.66 0.36 17.63
N HIS A 23 -2.46 1.67 17.81
CA HIS A 23 -2.21 2.60 16.70
C HIS A 23 -0.93 2.27 15.94
N ARG A 24 0.19 2.01 16.65
CA ARG A 24 1.46 1.68 15.98
C ARG A 24 1.34 0.34 15.28
N PHE A 25 0.73 -0.64 15.96
CA PHE A 25 0.46 -1.94 15.38
C PHE A 25 -0.30 -1.84 14.05
N ASN A 26 -1.44 -1.13 14.02
CA ASN A 26 -2.22 -0.95 12.80
C ASN A 26 -1.47 -0.26 11.67
N ARG A 27 -0.64 0.74 11.99
CA ARG A 27 0.21 1.40 10.99
C ARG A 27 1.30 0.47 10.47
N ASP A 28 1.93 -0.31 11.34
CA ASP A 28 3.08 -1.12 10.97
C ASP A 28 2.66 -2.35 10.15
N ILE A 29 1.48 -2.95 10.42
CA ILE A 29 0.95 -4.07 9.63
C ILE A 29 0.60 -3.69 8.18
N VAL A 30 0.19 -2.45 7.94
CA VAL A 30 -0.21 -1.96 6.59
C VAL A 30 0.95 -1.29 5.85
N THR A 31 2.03 -0.96 6.54
CA THR A 31 3.23 -0.33 5.96
C THR A 31 3.81 -1.09 4.76
N PRO A 32 3.89 -2.43 4.73
CA PRO A 32 4.45 -3.15 3.57
C PRO A 32 3.53 -3.16 2.34
N PHE A 33 2.28 -2.70 2.43
CA PHE A 33 1.36 -2.72 1.31
C PHE A 33 1.60 -1.57 0.33
N SER A 34 1.40 -1.87 -0.96
CA SER A 34 1.73 -0.94 -2.05
C SER A 34 0.90 -1.19 -3.32
N SER A 35 -0.31 -1.72 -3.20
CA SER A 35 -1.25 -1.90 -4.32
C SER A 35 -2.65 -1.47 -3.91
N ASP A 36 -3.45 -1.05 -4.89
CA ASP A 36 -4.84 -0.62 -4.63
C ASP A 36 -5.70 -1.79 -4.12
N GLU A 37 -5.49 -3.01 -4.61
CA GLU A 37 -6.15 -4.21 -4.10
C GLU A 37 -5.88 -4.44 -2.60
N MET A 38 -4.64 -4.19 -2.14
CA MET A 38 -4.31 -4.30 -0.72
C MET A 38 -4.93 -3.17 0.11
N ALA A 39 -5.12 -1.98 -0.48
CA ALA A 39 -5.83 -0.88 0.15
C ALA A 39 -7.31 -1.23 0.37
N GLU A 40 -7.98 -1.80 -0.64
CA GLU A 40 -9.36 -2.28 -0.55
C GLU A 40 -9.52 -3.36 0.51
N GLN A 41 -8.64 -4.37 0.52
CA GLN A 41 -8.67 -5.44 1.53
C GLN A 41 -8.48 -4.92 2.96
N VAL A 42 -7.64 -3.89 3.15
CA VAL A 42 -7.49 -3.21 4.44
C VAL A 42 -8.77 -2.48 4.83
N GLU A 43 -9.37 -1.73 3.90
CA GLU A 43 -10.62 -1.01 4.17
C GLU A 43 -11.75 -1.97 4.56
N GLU A 44 -11.94 -3.05 3.80
CA GLU A 44 -12.95 -4.07 4.05
C GLU A 44 -12.73 -4.72 5.42
N PHE A 45 -11.49 -5.15 5.71
CA PHE A 45 -11.17 -5.81 6.97
C PHE A 45 -11.47 -4.92 8.18
N PHE A 46 -11.12 -3.64 8.09
CA PHE A 46 -11.26 -2.73 9.23
C PHE A 46 -12.61 -2.02 9.33
N SER A 47 -13.43 -2.02 8.28
CA SER A 47 -14.74 -1.34 8.20
C SER A 47 -15.61 -1.50 9.45
N ASN A 48 -15.66 -2.70 10.02
CA ASN A 48 -16.47 -3.04 11.19
C ASN A 48 -15.63 -3.35 12.46
N ARG A 49 -14.32 -3.08 12.44
CA ARG A 49 -13.36 -3.53 13.48
C ARG A 49 -12.59 -2.39 14.14
N VAL A 50 -12.79 -1.15 13.72
CA VAL A 50 -12.11 0.03 14.26
C VAL A 50 -13.03 0.90 15.10
N THR A 51 -12.51 1.42 16.21
CA THR A 51 -13.22 2.47 16.96
C THR A 51 -13.14 3.80 16.20
N PRO A 52 -14.06 4.75 16.47
CA PRO A 52 -14.06 6.07 15.83
C PRO A 52 -12.70 6.80 15.92
N LEU A 53 -11.95 6.59 17.01
CA LEU A 53 -10.62 7.17 17.21
C LEU A 53 -9.61 6.71 16.14
N PHE A 54 -9.78 5.50 15.59
CA PHE A 54 -8.87 4.89 14.62
C PHE A 54 -9.30 5.07 13.16
N VAL A 55 -10.55 5.44 12.89
CA VAL A 55 -11.06 5.63 11.52
C VAL A 55 -10.17 6.58 10.72
N ARG A 56 -9.80 7.72 11.31
CA ARG A 56 -8.93 8.71 10.63
C ARG A 56 -7.56 8.12 10.28
N ILE A 57 -6.97 7.39 11.22
CA ILE A 57 -5.63 6.79 11.05
C ILE A 57 -5.67 5.73 9.96
N LEU A 58 -6.72 4.89 9.97
CA LEU A 58 -6.93 3.87 8.96
C LEU A 58 -7.01 4.49 7.57
N LYS A 59 -7.79 5.57 7.40
CA LYS A 59 -7.89 6.29 6.13
C LYS A 59 -6.53 6.82 5.66
N GLN A 60 -5.76 7.47 6.54
CA GLN A 60 -4.41 7.93 6.22
C GLN A 60 -3.46 6.80 5.83
N SER A 61 -3.59 5.64 6.48
CA SER A 61 -2.83 4.44 6.13
C SER A 61 -3.21 3.92 4.74
N ILE A 62 -4.51 3.85 4.41
CA ILE A 62 -5.01 3.45 3.10
C ILE A 62 -4.51 4.41 2.01
N GLU A 63 -4.60 5.72 2.24
CA GLU A 63 -4.08 6.74 1.32
C GLU A 63 -2.59 6.55 1.05
N LYS A 64 -1.80 6.20 2.06
CA LYS A 64 -0.36 5.89 1.89
C LYS A 64 -0.12 4.69 1.00
N ILE A 65 -0.95 3.63 1.11
CA ILE A 65 -0.84 2.45 0.24
C ILE A 65 -1.08 2.86 -1.21
N GLN A 66 -2.13 3.63 -1.47
CA GLN A 66 -2.48 4.10 -2.81
C GLN A 66 -1.42 5.06 -3.39
N ILE A 67 -0.82 5.92 -2.56
CA ILE A 67 0.31 6.77 -2.97
C ILE A 67 1.50 5.90 -3.40
N LYS A 68 1.83 4.85 -2.64
CA LYS A 68 2.89 3.91 -2.99
C LYS A 68 2.59 3.17 -4.29
N ALA A 69 1.34 2.72 -4.49
CA ALA A 69 0.91 2.06 -5.71
C ALA A 69 1.15 2.96 -6.94
N ARG A 70 0.64 4.20 -6.89
CA ARG A 70 0.84 5.19 -7.96
C ARG A 70 2.32 5.49 -8.22
N TRP A 71 3.14 5.55 -7.18
CA TRP A 71 4.57 5.80 -7.32
C TRP A 71 5.29 4.63 -8.01
N ILE A 72 4.97 3.39 -7.65
CA ILE A 72 5.51 2.19 -8.29
C ILE A 72 5.10 2.14 -9.78
N ASP A 73 3.84 2.42 -10.09
CA ASP A 73 3.35 2.40 -11.47
C ASP A 73 4.02 3.48 -12.32
N LYS A 74 4.22 4.68 -11.76
CA LYS A 74 4.95 5.75 -12.43
C LYS A 74 6.40 5.34 -12.74
N ILE A 75 7.11 4.74 -11.77
CA ILE A 75 8.49 4.28 -11.99
C ILE A 75 8.54 3.21 -13.08
N ARG A 76 7.64 2.22 -13.04
CA ARG A 76 7.56 1.19 -14.08
C ARG A 76 7.30 1.78 -15.47
N GLN A 77 6.44 2.80 -15.54
CA GLN A 77 6.19 3.51 -16.79
C GLN A 77 7.45 4.21 -17.28
N GLU A 78 8.15 4.97 -16.43
CA GLU A 78 9.40 5.66 -16.77
C GLU A 78 10.49 4.66 -17.21
N GLU A 79 10.69 3.57 -16.46
CA GLU A 79 11.63 2.48 -16.81
C GLU A 79 11.31 1.85 -18.17
N SER A 80 10.02 1.73 -18.54
CA SER A 80 9.63 1.22 -19.86
C SER A 80 9.88 2.21 -21.00
N LEU A 81 9.88 3.52 -20.70
CA LEU A 81 10.07 4.59 -21.68
C LEU A 81 11.55 4.83 -21.98
N ILE A 82 12.43 4.73 -20.98
CA ILE A 82 13.87 4.98 -21.15
C ILE A 82 14.48 4.15 -22.30
N PRO A 83 14.29 2.81 -22.39
CA PRO A 83 14.77 2.00 -23.50
C PRO A 83 14.11 2.29 -24.86
N ARG A 84 12.91 2.90 -24.88
CA ARG A 84 12.24 3.29 -26.12
C ARG A 84 12.82 4.57 -26.68
N LEU A 85 13.10 5.54 -25.80
CA LEU A 85 13.69 6.83 -26.18
C LEU A 85 15.14 6.66 -26.62
N THR A 86 15.94 5.84 -25.92
CA THR A 86 17.34 5.59 -26.30
C THR A 86 17.48 4.92 -27.66
N ARG A 87 16.58 4.00 -28.02
CA ARG A 87 16.55 3.39 -29.38
C ARG A 87 16.30 4.39 -30.51
N GLY A 88 15.57 5.48 -30.25
CA GLY A 88 15.37 6.56 -31.21
C GLY A 88 16.62 7.43 -31.39
N LEU A 89 17.44 7.55 -30.35
CA LEU A 89 18.65 8.36 -30.32
C LEU A 89 19.89 7.62 -30.87
N THR A 90 19.91 6.28 -30.84
CA THR A 90 21.02 5.47 -31.36
C THR A 90 20.85 5.07 -32.84
N ARG A 91 19.78 5.49 -33.53
CA ARG A 91 19.70 5.37 -34.99
C ARG A 91 20.60 6.43 -35.61
N THR A 92 21.84 6.07 -35.88
CA THR A 92 22.79 6.87 -36.68
C THR A 92 22.23 7.10 -38.10
N PRO A 93 22.55 8.25 -38.74
CA PRO A 93 22.16 8.50 -40.13
C PRO A 93 22.74 7.40 -41.02
N VAL A 94 21.90 6.83 -41.89
CA VAL A 94 22.35 5.97 -42.98
C VAL A 94 23.16 6.85 -43.93
N GLU A 95 24.48 6.68 -43.91
CA GLU A 95 25.37 7.27 -44.92
C GLU A 95 24.98 6.68 -46.29
N THR A 96 24.68 7.57 -47.25
CA THR A 96 24.33 7.25 -48.64
C THR A 96 25.43 7.72 -49.56
#